data_AF-A0A2X1RT00-F1
#
_entry.id   AF-A0A2X1RT00-F1
#
_cell.length_a   1.000
_cell.length_b   1.000
_cell.length_c   1.000
_cell.angle_alpha   90.00
_cell.angle_beta   90.00
_cell.angle_gamma   90.00
#
_symmetry.space_group_name_H-M   'P 1'
#
loop_
_entity.id
_entity.type
_entity.pdbx_description
1 polymer ?
#
loop_
_entity_poly.entity_id
_entity_poly.type
_entity_poly.pdbx_seq_one_letter_code
_entity_poly.pdbx_strand_id
1 'polypeptide(L)'
;MGAGLALDTDRYFFISSNVLGGCKGTTGPSSINPQTGKPYGSQFPNIVVQDIVKVQKALLDHLGISHLKAIIGGSFGGMQANQWAIDYPDFMDNIVNLCSSIYFSAEAIGF
;
A
#
# COMPACT_ATOMS: atom_id res chain seq x y z
N MET A 1 -10.84 -3.72 -14.31
CA MET A 1 -10.90 -4.95 -13.50
C MET A 1 -12.19 -5.65 -13.83
N GLY A 2 -12.15 -6.97 -14.00
CA GLY A 2 -13.30 -7.79 -14.35
C GLY A 2 -12.91 -9.01 -15.18
N ALA A 3 -13.83 -9.98 -15.31
CA ALA A 3 -13.65 -11.20 -16.07
C ALA A 3 -13.09 -10.96 -17.48
N GLY A 4 -11.97 -11.60 -17.81
CA GLY A 4 -11.31 -11.51 -19.11
C GLY A 4 -10.62 -10.17 -19.43
N LEU A 5 -10.57 -9.22 -18.49
CA LEU A 5 -9.86 -7.94 -18.66
C LEU A 5 -8.41 -8.03 -18.13
N ALA A 6 -7.60 -6.98 -18.34
CA ALA A 6 -6.20 -6.96 -17.89
C ALA A 6 -6.01 -7.25 -16.39
N LEU A 7 -6.95 -6.79 -15.55
CA LEU A 7 -7.06 -7.17 -14.14
C LEU A 7 -8.20 -8.20 -14.01
N ASP A 8 -7.88 -9.43 -14.38
CA ASP A 8 -8.83 -10.54 -14.55
C ASP A 8 -9.22 -11.19 -13.22
N THR A 9 -10.46 -10.98 -12.80
CA THR A 9 -10.99 -11.52 -11.53
C THR A 9 -11.34 -13.00 -11.60
N ASP A 10 -11.43 -13.59 -12.80
CA ASP A 10 -11.66 -15.04 -12.95
C ASP A 10 -10.36 -15.82 -12.79
N ARG A 11 -9.21 -15.13 -12.87
CA ARG A 11 -7.88 -15.73 -12.81
C ARG A 11 -7.13 -15.41 -11.53
N TYR A 12 -7.32 -14.22 -10.97
CA TYR A 12 -6.56 -13.75 -9.81
C TYR A 12 -7.48 -13.35 -8.66
N PHE A 13 -7.04 -13.72 -7.45
CA PHE A 13 -7.62 -13.21 -6.23
C PHE A 13 -6.97 -11.85 -5.89
N PHE A 14 -7.73 -10.77 -6.03
CA PHE A 14 -7.23 -9.42 -5.75
C PHE A 14 -7.45 -9.02 -4.30
N ILE A 15 -6.42 -8.42 -3.71
CA ILE A 15 -6.48 -7.83 -2.38
C ILE A 15 -6.10 -6.36 -2.52
N SER A 16 -6.96 -5.47 -2.05
CA SER A 16 -6.70 -4.05 -2.00
C SER A 16 -7.06 -3.51 -0.62
N SER A 17 -6.10 -2.89 0.04
CA SER A 17 -6.24 -2.36 1.40
C SER A 17 -6.03 -0.85 1.40
N ASN A 18 -6.86 -0.12 2.13
CA ASN A 18 -6.60 1.29 2.38
C ASN A 18 -5.29 1.44 3.21
N VAL A 19 -4.50 2.47 2.90
CA VAL A 19 -3.17 2.64 3.49
C VAL A 19 -3.24 3.15 4.94
N LEU A 20 -2.20 2.84 5.72
CA LEU A 20 -1.95 3.53 7.00
C LEU A 20 -1.85 5.04 6.73
N GLY A 21 -2.45 5.85 7.60
CA GLY A 21 -2.55 7.30 7.40
C GLY A 21 -3.68 7.73 6.47
N GLY A 22 -4.38 6.81 5.81
CA GLY A 22 -5.57 7.09 5.01
C GLY A 22 -6.79 7.47 5.85
N CYS A 23 -7.91 7.77 5.20
CA CYS A 23 -9.15 8.22 5.86
C CYS A 23 -10.36 7.31 5.59
N LYS A 24 -10.14 6.12 5.03
CA LYS A 24 -11.19 5.18 4.60
C LYS A 24 -10.99 3.80 5.23
N GLY A 25 -11.26 3.69 6.54
CA GLY A 25 -11.23 2.43 7.28
C GLY A 25 -9.95 2.20 8.08
N THR A 26 -8.80 2.12 7.40
CA THR A 26 -7.49 1.97 8.06
C THR A 26 -7.15 3.16 8.95
N THR A 27 -6.36 2.92 10.01
CA THR A 27 -5.97 3.95 10.97
C THR A 27 -5.28 5.14 10.31
N GLY A 28 -5.73 6.34 10.64
CA GLY A 28 -5.15 7.59 10.18
C GLY A 28 -5.40 8.74 11.16
N PRO A 29 -5.10 9.99 10.78
CA PRO A 29 -5.24 11.16 11.67
C PRO A 29 -6.65 11.37 12.21
N SER A 30 -7.69 10.92 11.50
CA SER A 30 -9.09 10.99 11.94
C SER A 30 -9.51 9.86 12.89
N SER A 31 -8.69 8.81 13.04
CA SER A 31 -8.97 7.72 13.94
C SER A 31 -8.84 8.16 15.41
N ILE A 32 -9.62 7.51 16.28
CA ILE A 32 -9.58 7.80 17.73
C ILE A 32 -8.27 7.27 18.32
N ASN A 33 -7.55 8.15 19.01
CA ASN A 33 -6.39 7.79 19.82
C ASN A 33 -6.88 7.08 21.09
N PRO A 34 -6.51 5.79 21.31
CA PRO A 34 -6.95 5.03 22.49
C PRO A 34 -6.50 5.65 23.81
N GLN A 35 -5.41 6.43 23.83
CA GLN A 35 -4.89 7.05 25.05
C GLN A 35 -5.68 8.29 25.48
N THR A 36 -6.29 9.00 24.53
CA THR A 36 -6.98 10.28 24.80
C THR A 36 -8.48 10.23 24.56
N GLY A 37 -8.99 9.19 23.89
CA GLY A 37 -10.38 9.08 23.46
C GLY A 37 -10.81 10.09 22.39
N LYS A 38 -9.86 10.84 21.80
CA LYS A 38 -10.10 11.87 20.77
C LYS A 38 -9.36 11.51 19.46
N PRO A 39 -9.74 12.07 18.30
CA PRO A 39 -8.99 11.86 17.06
C PRO A 39 -7.50 12.19 17.22
N TYR A 40 -6.60 11.43 16.60
CA TYR A 40 -5.15 11.69 16.65
C TYR A 40 -4.80 13.12 16.20
N GLY A 41 -5.41 13.58 15.09
CA GLY A 41 -5.13 14.90 14.53
C GLY A 41 -3.64 15.14 14.33
N SER A 42 -3.13 16.25 14.88
CA SER A 42 -1.70 16.61 14.83
C SER A 42 -0.78 15.68 15.61
N GLN A 43 -1.33 14.79 16.45
CA GLN A 43 -0.55 13.79 17.19
C GLN A 43 -0.33 12.51 16.38
N PHE A 44 -0.90 12.39 15.18
CA PHE A 44 -0.64 11.23 14.33
C PHE A 44 0.84 11.22 13.91
N PRO A 45 1.53 10.08 14.02
CA PRO A 45 2.95 10.02 13.68
C PRO A 45 3.16 10.30 12.18
N ASN A 46 4.31 10.87 11.85
CA ASN A 46 4.76 10.89 10.46
C ASN A 46 5.04 9.45 10.03
N ILE A 47 4.49 9.06 8.88
CA ILE A 47 4.63 7.71 8.32
C ILE A 47 5.33 7.78 6.96
N VAL A 48 5.97 6.68 6.58
CA VAL A 48 6.60 6.51 5.26
C VAL A 48 6.06 5.29 4.53
N VAL A 49 6.43 5.12 3.25
CA VAL A 49 5.96 4.00 2.41
C VAL A 49 6.31 2.64 3.02
N GLN A 50 7.46 2.53 3.68
CA GLN A 50 7.91 1.34 4.40
C GLN A 50 6.91 0.92 5.49
N ASP A 51 6.30 1.87 6.20
CA ASP A 51 5.32 1.57 7.24
C ASP A 51 4.02 1.03 6.63
N ILE A 52 3.58 1.62 5.51
CA ILE A 52 2.40 1.16 4.77
C ILE A 52 2.60 -0.28 4.29
N VAL A 53 3.77 -0.59 3.72
CA VAL A 53 4.09 -1.93 3.21
C VAL A 53 4.19 -2.97 4.33
N LYS A 54 4.71 -2.61 5.51
CA LYS A 54 4.66 -3.48 6.70
C LYS A 54 3.23 -3.78 7.15
N VAL A 55 2.34 -2.80 7.13
CA VAL A 55 0.92 -3.02 7.46
C VAL A 55 0.25 -3.94 6.44
N GLN A 56 0.54 -3.76 5.15
CA GLN A 56 0.04 -4.65 4.09
C GLN A 56 0.57 -6.08 4.27
N LYS A 57 1.84 -6.25 4.62
CA LYS A 57 2.43 -7.57 4.93
C LYS A 57 1.75 -8.24 6.12
N ALA A 58 1.52 -7.50 7.20
CA ALA A 58 0.79 -8.01 8.37
C ALA A 58 -0.64 -8.44 8.03
N LEU A 59 -1.32 -7.71 7.12
CA LEU A 59 -2.63 -8.12 6.61
C LEU A 59 -2.55 -9.45 5.85
N LEU A 60 -1.56 -9.62 4.96
CA LEU A 60 -1.41 -10.88 4.21
C LEU A 60 -1.07 -12.06 5.13
N ASP A 61 -0.25 -11.83 6.15
CA ASP A 61 0.03 -12.84 7.19
C ASP A 61 -1.24 -13.24 7.94
N HIS A 62 -2.07 -12.26 8.30
CA HIS A 62 -3.36 -12.52 8.93
C HIS A 62 -4.33 -13.32 8.03
N LEU A 63 -4.29 -13.08 6.72
CA LEU A 63 -5.08 -13.83 5.73
C LEU A 63 -4.47 -15.20 5.39
N GLY A 64 -3.29 -15.54 5.93
CA GLY A 64 -2.60 -16.80 5.65
C GLY A 64 -1.97 -16.87 4.25
N ILE A 65 -1.63 -15.73 3.65
CA ILE A 65 -1.05 -15.64 2.31
C ILE A 65 0.46 -15.49 2.44
N SER A 66 1.20 -16.49 1.95
CA SER A 66 2.66 -16.54 2.05
C SER A 66 3.41 -16.16 0.77
N HIS A 67 2.71 -16.01 -0.37
CA HIS A 67 3.31 -15.66 -1.66
C HIS A 67 2.30 -14.95 -2.57
N LEU A 68 2.76 -13.97 -3.33
CA LEU A 68 1.93 -13.21 -4.28
C LEU A 68 2.35 -13.47 -5.72
N LYS A 69 1.36 -13.60 -6.62
CA LYS A 69 1.68 -13.69 -8.05
C LYS A 69 2.24 -12.37 -8.59
N ALA A 70 1.70 -11.25 -8.13
CA ALA A 70 2.15 -9.93 -8.53
C ALA A 70 1.72 -8.88 -7.50
N ILE A 71 2.47 -7.79 -7.44
CA ILE A 71 2.02 -6.54 -6.82
C ILE A 71 1.96 -5.48 -7.91
N ILE A 72 0.80 -4.82 -8.01
CA ILE A 72 0.54 -3.80 -9.03
C ILE A 72 0.08 -2.50 -8.37
N GLY A 73 0.63 -1.38 -8.81
CA GLY A 73 0.21 -0.08 -8.33
C GLY A 73 0.65 1.05 -9.25
N GLY A 74 -0.18 2.09 -9.32
CA GLY A 74 0.10 3.32 -10.07
C GLY A 74 0.40 4.50 -9.16
N SER A 75 1.25 5.43 -9.60
CA SER A 75 1.60 6.65 -8.83
C SER A 75 2.08 6.29 -7.41
N PHE A 76 1.41 6.75 -6.35
CA PHE A 76 1.75 6.35 -4.98
C PHE A 76 1.62 4.84 -4.71
N GLY A 77 0.74 4.14 -5.43
CA GLY A 77 0.69 2.68 -5.41
C GLY A 77 1.92 2.03 -6.06
N GLY A 78 2.51 2.69 -7.06
CA GLY A 78 3.77 2.25 -7.67
C GLY A 78 4.94 2.35 -6.70
N MET A 79 4.99 3.41 -5.88
CA MET A 79 5.98 3.53 -4.80
C MET A 79 5.86 2.39 -3.79
N GLN A 80 4.64 2.01 -3.41
CA GLN A 80 4.39 0.86 -2.53
C GLN A 80 4.85 -0.44 -3.18
N ALA A 81 4.53 -0.66 -4.47
CA ALA A 81 4.96 -1.85 -5.20
C ALA A 81 6.49 -1.97 -5.27
N ASN A 82 7.22 -0.87 -5.51
CA ASN A 82 8.69 -0.87 -5.45
C ASN A 82 9.20 -1.20 -4.05
N GLN A 83 8.62 -0.60 -3.01
CA GLN A 83 9.08 -0.83 -1.64
C GLN A 83 8.86 -2.29 -1.21
N TRP A 84 7.77 -2.94 -1.64
CA TRP A 84 7.56 -4.38 -1.47
C TRP A 84 8.68 -5.23 -2.06
N ALA A 85 9.12 -4.89 -3.28
CA ALA A 85 10.20 -5.59 -3.96
C ALA A 85 11.55 -5.50 -3.21
N ILE A 86 11.75 -4.40 -2.48
CA ILE A 86 12.96 -4.15 -1.70
C ILE A 86 12.90 -4.88 -0.35
N ASP A 87 11.80 -4.72 0.38
CA ASP A 87 11.69 -5.22 1.76
C ASP A 87 11.41 -6.74 1.81
N TYR A 88 10.73 -7.29 0.80
CA TYR A 88 10.30 -8.68 0.75
C TYR A 88 10.57 -9.31 -0.63
N PRO A 89 11.83 -9.37 -1.09
CA PRO A 89 12.18 -9.67 -2.49
C PRO A 89 11.68 -11.02 -3.00
N ASP A 90 11.56 -12.03 -2.12
CA ASP A 90 11.13 -13.38 -2.49
C ASP A 90 9.61 -13.62 -2.30
N PHE A 91 8.86 -12.62 -1.84
CA PHE A 91 7.44 -12.78 -1.49
C PHE A 91 6.49 -12.65 -2.69
N MET A 92 7.00 -12.23 -3.85
CA MET A 92 6.20 -12.11 -5.08
C MET A 92 6.97 -12.49 -6.34
N ASP A 93 6.25 -12.98 -7.36
CA ASP A 93 6.88 -13.29 -8.66
C ASP A 93 7.11 -12.04 -9.52
N ASN A 94 6.24 -11.03 -9.43
CA ASN A 94 6.20 -9.90 -10.36
C ASN A 94 5.88 -8.57 -9.66
N ILE A 95 6.50 -7.49 -10.14
CA ILE A 95 6.17 -6.12 -9.78
C ILE A 95 5.72 -5.37 -11.01
N VAL A 96 4.57 -4.72 -10.92
CA VAL A 96 4.00 -3.87 -11.98
C VAL A 96 3.87 -2.45 -11.45
N ASN A 97 4.92 -1.65 -11.67
CA ASN A 97 4.96 -0.24 -11.33
C ASN A 97 4.48 0.62 -12.50
N LEU A 98 3.35 1.31 -12.33
CA LEU A 98 2.76 2.17 -13.36
C LEU A 98 2.94 3.65 -13.00
N CYS A 99 3.57 4.43 -13.89
CA CYS A 99 3.65 5.89 -13.78
C CYS A 99 4.18 6.40 -12.43
N SER A 100 5.21 5.75 -11.88
CA SER A 100 5.88 6.17 -10.64
C SER A 100 7.38 5.92 -10.71
N SER A 101 8.13 6.85 -10.13
CA SER A 101 9.56 6.76 -9.88
C SER A 101 9.84 6.44 -8.42
N ILE A 102 11.03 5.91 -8.14
CA ILE A 102 11.50 5.59 -6.78
C ILE A 102 11.84 6.84 -5.95
N TYR A 103 12.06 7.98 -6.60
CA TYR A 103 12.25 9.28 -5.98
C TYR A 103 11.32 10.31 -6.63
N PHE A 104 10.82 11.25 -5.84
CA PHE A 104 10.00 12.35 -6.32
C PHE A 104 10.92 13.51 -6.75
N SER A 105 10.79 13.99 -7.99
CA SER A 105 11.61 15.11 -8.47
C SER A 105 11.10 16.44 -7.91
N ALA A 106 11.97 17.45 -7.85
CA ALA A 106 11.56 18.80 -7.46
C ALA A 106 10.56 19.41 -8.47
N GLU A 107 10.69 19.09 -9.75
CA GLU A 107 9.75 19.53 -10.81
C GLU A 107 8.33 18.99 -10.58
N ALA A 108 8.19 17.77 -10.05
CA ALA A 108 6.87 17.19 -9.76
C ALA A 108 6.13 17.88 -8.59
N ILE A 109 6.78 18.77 -7.85
CA ILE A 109 6.17 19.60 -6.79
C ILE A 109 5.84 21.01 -7.33
N GLY A 110 6.59 21.49 -8.32
CA GLY A 110 6.59 22.89 -8.75
C GLY A 110 5.70 23.23 -9.95
N PHE A 111 5.13 22.22 -10.62
CA PHE A 111 4.28 22.40 -11.81
C PHE A 111 2.95 21.66 -11.67
#